data_AF-A0A1D2QV18-F1
#
_entry.id   AF-A0A1D2QV18-F1
#
_cell.length_a   1.000
_cell.length_b   1.000
_cell.length_c   1.000
_cell.angle_alpha   90.00
_cell.angle_beta   90.00
_cell.angle_gamma   90.00
#
_symmetry.space_group_name_H-M   'P 1'
#
loop_
_entity.id
_entity.type
_entity.pdbx_description
1 polymer ?
#
loop_
_entity_poly.entity_id
_entity_poly.type
_entity_poly.pdbx_seq_one_letter_code
_entity_poly.pdbx_strand_id
1 'polypeptide(L)'
;MKKKISIKGGKVHNVGYRLHLMNLADDVGIENFDAKNIKEAGVEAVRVLVESSEDNILEFFDIAKKGFPPHAVVESVDVDEYDRRVKPLESFRSAFNSAQLSKIANVGVTMLGKQDQMLGKQDQMLGKQDQMLGKQDQMLGKQDQTINTLQDIKANTSQIPDIKANTSEMKKLLAKGTPKIIIIEREQVKMKKDIANIKKALAMA
;
A
#
# COMPACT_ATOMS: atom_id res chain seq x y z
N MET A 1 6.42 -61.87 -4.39
CA MET A 1 6.39 -61.52 -5.84
C MET A 1 6.51 -60.02 -6.03
N LYS A 2 6.72 -59.56 -7.27
CA LYS A 2 7.01 -58.16 -7.60
C LYS A 2 6.11 -57.69 -8.72
N LYS A 3 5.48 -56.52 -8.56
CA LYS A 3 4.58 -55.98 -9.58
C LYS A 3 4.73 -54.47 -9.74
N LYS A 4 4.34 -53.98 -10.91
CA LYS A 4 4.23 -52.56 -11.24
C LYS A 4 2.77 -52.21 -11.52
N ILE A 5 2.26 -51.18 -10.86
CA ILE A 5 1.02 -50.48 -11.22
C ILE A 5 1.36 -49.22 -11.99
N SER A 6 0.59 -48.94 -13.04
CA SER A 6 0.57 -47.63 -13.70
C SER A 6 -0.85 -47.08 -13.69
N ILE A 7 -1.09 -46.03 -12.91
CA ILE A 7 -2.38 -45.35 -12.81
C ILE A 7 -2.33 -44.11 -13.68
N LYS A 8 -3.09 -44.09 -14.77
CA LYS A 8 -3.10 -43.02 -15.76
C LYS A 8 -4.39 -42.24 -15.68
N GLY A 9 -4.33 -40.95 -16.00
CA GLY A 9 -5.52 -40.20 -16.33
C GLY A 9 -5.29 -38.70 -16.43
N GLY A 10 -6.33 -37.97 -16.80
CA GLY A 10 -6.28 -36.51 -16.93
C GLY A 10 -5.87 -35.76 -15.66
N LYS A 11 -6.02 -36.37 -14.47
CA LYS A 11 -5.54 -35.77 -13.21
C LYS A 11 -5.17 -36.82 -12.15
N VAL A 12 -3.89 -37.14 -12.02
CA VAL A 12 -3.39 -38.07 -10.99
C VAL A 12 -2.17 -37.54 -10.23
N HIS A 13 -1.60 -36.39 -10.63
CA HIS A 13 -0.53 -35.72 -9.91
C HIS A 13 -1.06 -34.68 -8.92
N ASN A 14 -0.35 -34.53 -7.80
CA ASN A 14 -0.65 -33.55 -6.75
C ASN A 14 -2.05 -33.68 -6.11
N VAL A 15 -2.71 -34.83 -6.26
CA VAL A 15 -3.99 -35.17 -5.61
C VAL A 15 -3.81 -36.08 -4.38
N GLY A 16 -2.59 -36.25 -3.88
CA GLY A 16 -2.30 -37.10 -2.72
C GLY A 16 -2.14 -38.60 -3.04
N TYR A 17 -2.16 -38.98 -4.32
CA TYR A 17 -2.12 -40.39 -4.74
C TYR A 17 -0.96 -41.23 -4.18
N ARG A 18 0.27 -40.68 -4.22
CA ARG A 18 1.45 -41.38 -3.69
C ARG A 18 1.37 -41.62 -2.17
N LEU A 19 0.79 -40.67 -1.43
CA LEU A 19 0.57 -40.80 0.01
C LEU A 19 -0.52 -41.84 0.29
N HIS A 20 -1.63 -41.77 -0.45
CA HIS A 20 -2.73 -42.73 -0.33
C HIS A 20 -2.26 -44.18 -0.57
N LEU A 21 -1.53 -44.42 -1.67
CA LEU A 21 -1.01 -45.75 -2.00
C LEU A 21 0.08 -46.23 -1.03
N MET A 22 0.89 -45.31 -0.48
CA MET A 22 1.87 -45.68 0.54
C MET A 22 1.19 -46.12 1.84
N ASN A 23 0.16 -45.40 2.29
CA ASN A 23 -0.59 -45.79 3.49
C ASN A 23 -1.31 -47.12 3.28
N LEU A 24 -1.94 -47.30 2.12
CA LEU A 24 -2.57 -48.57 1.77
C LEU A 24 -1.56 -49.73 1.73
N ALA A 25 -0.36 -49.48 1.18
CA ALA A 25 0.70 -50.48 1.15
C ALA A 25 1.17 -50.85 2.57
N ASP A 26 1.21 -49.89 3.49
CA ASP A 26 1.52 -50.13 4.89
C ASP A 26 0.44 -50.95 5.59
N ASP A 27 -0.83 -50.57 5.39
CA ASP A 27 -2.01 -51.23 6.00
C ASP A 27 -2.12 -52.71 5.60
N VAL A 28 -1.79 -53.03 4.34
CA VAL A 28 -1.84 -54.40 3.78
C VAL A 28 -0.53 -55.18 4.04
N GLY A 29 0.50 -54.56 4.60
CA GLY A 29 1.77 -55.22 4.87
C GLY A 29 2.64 -55.47 3.63
N ILE A 30 2.77 -54.47 2.75
CA ILE A 30 3.73 -54.47 1.65
C ILE A 30 5.10 -54.06 2.18
N GLU A 31 6.07 -54.97 2.11
CA GLU A 31 7.42 -54.77 2.66
C GLU A 31 8.22 -53.72 1.86
N ASN A 32 8.14 -53.77 0.54
CA ASN A 32 8.91 -52.94 -0.37
C ASN A 32 8.00 -52.15 -1.31
N PHE A 33 8.21 -50.83 -1.35
CA PHE A 33 7.33 -49.89 -2.05
C PHE A 33 8.12 -48.73 -2.67
N ASP A 34 7.77 -48.34 -3.89
CA ASP A 34 8.22 -47.07 -4.50
C ASP A 34 7.07 -46.49 -5.33
N ALA A 35 6.81 -45.19 -5.20
CA ALA A 35 5.80 -44.50 -5.98
C ALA A 35 6.35 -43.22 -6.62
N LYS A 36 6.13 -43.06 -7.93
CA LYS A 36 6.62 -41.89 -8.68
C LYS A 36 5.55 -41.35 -9.61
N ASN A 37 5.46 -40.03 -9.66
CA ASN A 37 4.71 -39.34 -10.69
C ASN A 37 5.58 -39.31 -11.95
N ILE A 38 5.07 -39.86 -13.04
CA ILE A 38 5.70 -39.89 -14.35
C ILE A 38 4.71 -39.37 -15.40
N LYS A 39 5.18 -39.19 -16.64
CA LYS A 39 4.31 -38.97 -17.79
C LYS A 39 4.52 -40.11 -18.77
N GLU A 40 3.42 -40.74 -19.19
CA GLU A 40 3.42 -41.75 -20.25
C GLU A 40 2.62 -41.21 -21.42
N ALA A 41 3.25 -41.11 -22.60
CA ALA A 41 2.64 -40.52 -23.80
C ALA A 41 1.99 -39.13 -23.58
N GLY A 42 2.54 -38.33 -22.66
CA GLY A 42 2.03 -36.99 -22.33
C GLY A 42 0.93 -36.95 -21.26
N VAL A 43 0.36 -38.10 -20.88
CA VAL A 43 -0.68 -38.23 -19.84
C VAL A 43 -0.03 -38.36 -18.46
N GLU A 44 -0.65 -37.76 -17.44
CA GLU A 44 -0.20 -37.94 -16.06
C GLU A 44 -0.35 -39.41 -15.66
N ALA A 45 0.72 -39.98 -15.11
CA ALA A 45 0.69 -41.33 -14.56
C ALA A 45 1.37 -41.40 -13.19
N VAL A 46 0.83 -42.23 -12.30
CA VAL A 46 1.46 -42.61 -11.03
C VAL A 46 1.92 -44.05 -11.18
N ARG A 47 3.25 -44.25 -11.21
CA ARG A 47 3.86 -45.56 -11.23
C ARG A 47 4.14 -46.01 -9.81
N VAL A 48 3.64 -47.18 -9.44
CA VAL A 48 3.91 -47.81 -8.15
C VAL A 48 4.57 -49.16 -8.37
N LEU A 49 5.59 -49.44 -7.57
CA LEU A 49 6.32 -50.70 -7.55
C LEU A 49 6.11 -51.31 -6.17
N VAL A 50 5.67 -52.56 -6.13
CA VAL A 50 5.43 -53.30 -4.88
C VAL A 50 6.14 -54.64 -4.91
N GLU A 51 6.66 -55.05 -3.77
CA GLU A 51 7.21 -56.38 -3.54
C GLU A 51 6.80 -56.86 -2.15
N SER A 52 6.04 -57.97 -2.12
CA SER A 52 5.51 -58.64 -0.92
C SER A 52 5.03 -60.06 -1.27
N SER A 53 4.31 -60.74 -0.37
CA SER A 53 3.61 -61.99 -0.64
C SER A 53 2.54 -61.81 -1.75
N GLU A 54 2.11 -62.93 -2.36
CA GLU A 54 1.06 -62.90 -3.37
C GLU A 54 -0.26 -62.39 -2.82
N ASP A 55 -0.66 -62.87 -1.64
CA ASP A 55 -1.90 -62.47 -0.96
C ASP A 55 -1.93 -60.95 -0.69
N ASN A 56 -0.86 -60.39 -0.09
CA ASN A 56 -0.80 -58.96 0.23
C ASN A 56 -0.83 -58.11 -1.05
N ILE A 57 -0.19 -58.59 -2.13
CA ILE A 57 -0.20 -57.89 -3.41
C ILE A 57 -1.61 -57.89 -4.03
N LEU A 58 -2.31 -59.03 -4.03
CA LEU A 58 -3.67 -59.13 -4.53
C LEU A 58 -4.64 -58.22 -3.77
N GLU A 59 -4.55 -58.21 -2.44
CA GLU A 59 -5.35 -57.33 -1.57
C GLU A 59 -5.05 -55.85 -1.86
N PHE A 60 -3.76 -55.48 -1.96
CA PHE A 60 -3.36 -54.11 -2.31
C PHE A 60 -3.96 -53.63 -3.63
N PHE A 61 -3.94 -54.48 -4.67
CA PHE A 61 -4.54 -54.13 -5.97
C PHE A 61 -6.06 -54.00 -5.92
N ASP A 62 -6.74 -54.87 -5.18
CA ASP A 62 -8.21 -54.82 -5.08
C ASP A 62 -8.66 -53.49 -4.47
N ILE A 63 -7.96 -53.02 -3.44
CA ILE A 63 -8.27 -51.75 -2.78
C ILE A 63 -7.80 -50.56 -3.65
N ALA A 64 -6.60 -50.61 -4.23
CA ALA A 64 -6.05 -49.53 -5.04
C ALA A 64 -6.85 -49.22 -6.31
N LYS A 65 -7.66 -50.17 -6.80
CA LYS A 65 -8.58 -49.99 -7.94
C LYS A 65 -9.94 -49.39 -7.54
N LYS A 66 -10.29 -49.41 -6.25
CA LYS A 66 -11.60 -48.98 -5.72
C LYS A 66 -11.53 -47.66 -4.96
N GLY A 67 -10.39 -47.38 -4.31
CA GLY A 67 -10.16 -46.17 -3.52
C GLY A 67 -9.28 -45.16 -4.25
N PHE A 68 -9.85 -44.00 -4.60
CA PHE A 68 -9.10 -42.91 -5.23
C PHE A 68 -9.10 -41.65 -4.35
N PRO A 69 -8.00 -40.90 -4.29
CA PRO A 69 -7.99 -39.61 -3.62
C PRO A 69 -9.02 -38.64 -4.20
N PRO A 70 -9.57 -37.70 -3.40
CA PRO A 70 -10.44 -36.65 -3.91
C PRO A 70 -9.81 -35.91 -5.09
N HIS A 71 -10.62 -35.62 -6.11
CA HIS A 71 -10.22 -34.92 -7.34
C HIS A 71 -9.27 -35.67 -8.27
N ALA A 72 -9.01 -36.96 -8.03
CA ALA A 72 -8.34 -37.79 -9.02
C ALA A 72 -9.27 -38.08 -10.21
N VAL A 73 -8.75 -37.94 -11.42
CA VAL A 73 -9.40 -38.35 -12.66
C VAL A 73 -8.54 -39.46 -13.27
N VAL A 74 -8.96 -40.70 -13.05
CA VAL A 74 -8.28 -41.92 -13.50
C VAL A 74 -8.96 -42.43 -14.76
N GLU A 75 -8.15 -42.75 -15.78
CA GLU A 75 -8.58 -43.32 -17.06
C GLU A 75 -8.25 -44.81 -17.14
N SER A 76 -7.07 -45.22 -16.69
CA SER A 76 -6.68 -46.63 -16.68
C SER A 76 -5.77 -46.99 -15.51
N VAL A 77 -5.81 -48.26 -15.13
CA VAL A 77 -4.93 -48.87 -14.13
C VAL A 77 -4.35 -50.14 -14.73
N ASP A 78 -3.09 -50.08 -15.11
CA ASP A 78 -2.36 -51.17 -15.74
C ASP A 78 -1.49 -51.89 -14.70
N VAL A 79 -1.43 -53.22 -14.77
CA VAL A 79 -0.62 -54.05 -13.87
C VAL A 79 0.33 -54.92 -14.69
N ASP A 80 1.63 -54.77 -14.45
CA ASP A 80 2.68 -55.50 -15.15
C ASP A 80 3.59 -56.23 -14.15
N GLU A 81 4.34 -57.22 -14.65
CA GLU A 81 5.47 -57.80 -13.93
C GLU A 81 6.60 -56.78 -13.74
N TYR A 82 7.35 -56.94 -12.65
CA TYR A 82 8.54 -56.15 -12.38
C TYR A 82 9.65 -57.05 -11.83
N ASP A 83 10.82 -56.99 -12.45
CA ASP A 83 11.93 -57.93 -12.16
C ASP A 83 13.04 -57.30 -11.30
N ARG A 84 13.14 -55.97 -11.29
CA ARG A 84 14.19 -55.25 -10.56
C ARG A 84 13.89 -55.14 -9.06
N ARG A 85 14.85 -54.61 -8.31
CA ARG A 85 14.70 -54.36 -6.87
C ARG A 85 13.66 -53.28 -6.60
N VAL A 86 12.80 -53.51 -5.61
CA VAL A 86 11.97 -52.47 -4.97
C VAL A 86 12.63 -52.11 -3.64
N LYS A 87 12.63 -50.83 -3.26
CA LYS A 87 13.22 -50.40 -1.98
C LYS A 87 12.25 -50.70 -0.82
N PRO A 88 12.74 -50.83 0.42
CA PRO A 88 11.86 -50.94 1.59
C PRO A 88 10.87 -49.79 1.67
N LEU A 89 9.64 -50.08 2.08
CA LEU A 89 8.58 -49.08 2.23
C LEU A 89 9.04 -47.92 3.13
N GLU A 90 9.75 -48.23 4.21
CA GLU A 90 10.27 -47.21 5.14
C GLU A 90 11.30 -46.27 4.48
N SER A 91 12.10 -46.78 3.54
CA SER A 91 13.02 -45.94 2.76
C SER A 91 12.26 -44.96 1.86
N PHE A 92 11.14 -45.38 1.27
CA PHE A 92 10.26 -44.49 0.52
C PHE A 92 9.60 -43.47 1.44
N ARG A 93 9.01 -43.90 2.57
CA ARG A 93 8.34 -43.04 3.54
C ARG A 93 9.26 -41.93 4.05
N SER A 94 10.47 -42.29 4.48
CA SER A 94 11.48 -41.34 4.95
C SER A 94 11.81 -40.29 3.88
N ALA A 95 12.16 -40.72 2.66
CA ALA A 95 12.48 -39.80 1.57
C ALA A 95 11.28 -38.94 1.14
N PHE A 96 10.09 -39.53 1.10
CA PHE A 96 8.85 -38.84 0.74
C PHE A 96 8.51 -37.75 1.76
N ASN A 97 8.61 -38.05 3.06
CA ASN A 97 8.37 -37.09 4.14
C ASN A 97 9.40 -35.96 4.11
N SER A 98 10.70 -36.24 3.93
CA SER A 98 11.72 -35.20 3.77
C SER A 98 11.42 -34.29 2.57
N ALA A 99 11.00 -34.86 1.44
CA ALA A 99 10.62 -34.08 0.27
C ALA A 99 9.37 -33.21 0.51
N GLN A 100 8.36 -33.72 1.23
CA GLN A 100 7.19 -32.92 1.61
C GLN A 100 7.56 -31.78 2.54
N LEU A 101 8.40 -32.03 3.56
CA LEU A 101 8.87 -31.01 4.49
C LEU A 101 9.68 -29.92 3.77
N SER A 102 10.58 -30.30 2.86
CA SER A 102 11.32 -29.35 2.03
C SER A 102 10.38 -28.47 1.19
N LYS A 103 9.34 -29.06 0.60
CA LYS A 103 8.31 -28.30 -0.15
C LYS A 103 7.58 -27.31 0.76
N ILE A 104 7.19 -27.72 1.97
CA ILE A 104 6.52 -26.85 2.95
C ILE A 104 7.47 -25.70 3.35
N ALA A 105 8.72 -25.99 3.67
CA ALA A 105 9.72 -24.99 4.05
C ALA A 105 9.93 -23.95 2.93
N ASN A 106 10.06 -24.39 1.67
CA ASN A 106 10.21 -23.49 0.52
C ASN A 106 8.99 -22.60 0.29
N VAL A 107 7.78 -23.16 0.47
CA VAL A 107 6.54 -22.36 0.44
C VAL A 107 6.53 -21.35 1.58
N GLY A 108 6.94 -21.74 2.79
CA GLY A 108 7.09 -20.85 3.95
C GLY A 108 8.04 -19.68 3.68
N VAL A 109 9.22 -19.94 3.14
CA VAL A 109 10.19 -18.89 2.73
C VAL A 109 9.58 -17.96 1.69
N THR A 110 8.87 -18.50 0.70
CA THR A 110 8.20 -17.70 -0.34
C THR A 110 7.09 -16.83 0.26
N MET A 111 6.35 -17.34 1.24
CA MET A 111 5.30 -16.58 1.95
C MET A 111 5.90 -15.44 2.78
N LEU A 112 7.00 -15.68 3.51
CA LEU A 112 7.71 -14.65 4.25
C LEU A 112 8.17 -13.52 3.33
N GLY A 113 8.80 -13.84 2.19
CA GLY A 113 9.22 -12.81 1.22
C GLY A 113 8.05 -12.00 0.65
N LYS A 114 6.88 -12.62 0.41
CA LYS A 114 5.67 -11.89 0.00
C LYS A 114 5.11 -11.00 1.12
N GLN A 115 5.25 -11.42 2.38
CA GLN A 115 4.84 -10.64 3.54
C GLN A 115 5.73 -9.41 3.71
N ASP A 116 7.05 -9.55 3.58
CA ASP A 116 7.99 -8.43 3.60
C ASP A 116 7.69 -7.41 2.49
N GLN A 117 7.37 -7.88 1.29
CA GLN A 117 6.97 -7.00 0.19
C GLN A 117 5.66 -6.25 0.49
N MET A 118 4.71 -6.88 1.19
CA MET A 118 3.45 -6.25 1.60
C MET A 118 3.71 -5.16 2.65
N LEU A 119 4.54 -5.44 3.66
CA LEU A 119 4.94 -4.47 4.68
C LEU A 119 5.64 -3.26 4.05
N GLY A 120 6.58 -3.49 3.12
CA GLY A 120 7.24 -2.38 2.41
C GLY A 120 6.28 -1.50 1.60
N LYS A 121 5.21 -2.06 1.03
CA LYS A 121 4.16 -1.26 0.37
C LYS A 121 3.33 -0.46 1.37
N GLN A 122 3.09 -1.01 2.56
CA GLN A 122 2.37 -0.33 3.63
C GLN A 122 3.18 0.86 4.15
N ASP A 123 4.49 0.69 4.37
CA ASP A 123 5.39 1.78 4.76
C ASP A 123 5.41 2.91 3.73
N GLN A 124 5.45 2.57 2.44
CA GLN A 124 5.35 3.56 1.36
C GLN A 124 4.02 4.33 1.35
N MET A 125 2.92 3.66 1.70
CA MET A 125 1.61 4.29 1.80
C MET A 125 1.56 5.26 2.99
N LEU A 126 2.06 4.84 4.16
CA LEU A 126 2.17 5.69 5.35
C LEU A 126 3.03 6.93 5.06
N GLY A 127 4.20 6.76 4.44
CA GLY A 127 5.06 7.90 4.07
C GLY A 127 4.38 8.89 3.11
N LYS A 128 3.54 8.41 2.19
CA LYS A 128 2.73 9.30 1.32
C LYS A 128 1.62 10.02 2.09
N GLN A 129 1.04 9.37 3.09
CA GLN A 129 0.03 9.98 3.96
C GLN A 129 0.65 11.08 4.82
N ASP A 130 1.83 10.85 5.39
CA ASP A 130 2.57 11.87 6.15
C ASP A 130 2.92 13.09 5.28
N GLN A 131 3.34 12.86 4.04
CA GLN A 131 3.57 13.96 3.08
C GLN A 131 2.31 14.76 2.77
N MET A 132 1.15 14.09 2.69
CA MET A 132 -0.12 14.75 2.46
C MET A 132 -0.54 15.60 3.66
N LEU A 133 -0.39 15.07 4.88
CA LEU A 133 -0.64 15.80 6.12
C LEU A 133 0.26 17.04 6.22
N GLY A 134 1.56 16.90 5.97
CA GLY A 134 2.48 18.05 5.96
C GLY A 134 2.11 19.13 4.94
N LYS A 135 1.56 18.77 3.78
CA LYS A 135 1.03 19.74 2.81
C LYS A 135 -0.26 20.41 3.28
N GLN A 136 -1.12 19.69 4.00
CA GLN A 136 -2.33 20.27 4.60
C GLN A 136 -1.95 21.27 5.71
N ASP A 137 -0.99 20.94 6.57
CA ASP A 137 -0.49 21.85 7.62
C ASP A 137 0.07 23.15 7.01
N GLN A 138 0.86 23.04 5.93
CA GLN A 138 1.37 24.22 5.21
C GLN A 138 0.24 25.07 4.62
N MET A 139 -0.83 24.45 4.12
CA MET A 139 -1.98 25.16 3.58
C MET A 139 -2.75 25.89 4.69
N LEU A 140 -2.97 25.25 5.83
CA LEU A 140 -3.59 25.86 7.00
C LEU A 140 -2.78 27.07 7.48
N GLY A 141 -1.45 26.94 7.59
CA GLY A 141 -0.59 28.07 7.97
C GLY A 141 -0.68 29.27 7.00
N LYS A 142 -0.83 29.02 5.69
CA LYS A 142 -1.07 30.10 4.70
C LYS A 142 -2.47 30.71 4.82
N GLN A 143 -3.47 29.92 5.17
CA GLN A 143 -4.82 30.42 5.43
C GLN A 143 -4.81 31.33 6.67
N ASP A 144 -4.13 30.95 7.74
CA ASP A 144 -3.97 31.77 8.94
C ASP A 144 -3.32 33.13 8.63
N GLN A 145 -2.23 33.13 7.83
CA GLN A 145 -1.59 34.36 7.37
C GLN A 145 -2.53 35.25 6.54
N THR A 146 -3.34 34.63 5.69
CA THR A 146 -4.33 35.34 4.87
C THR A 146 -5.42 35.96 5.74
N ILE A 147 -5.92 35.22 6.73
CA ILE A 147 -6.92 35.71 7.69
C ILE A 147 -6.38 36.90 8.48
N ASN A 148 -5.15 36.81 9.00
CA ASN A 148 -4.52 37.92 9.72
C ASN A 148 -4.42 39.17 8.83
N THR A 149 -3.96 39.00 7.59
CA THR A 149 -3.88 40.12 6.63
C THR A 149 -5.26 40.73 6.35
N LEU A 150 -6.31 39.91 6.23
CA LEU A 150 -7.68 40.39 6.05
C LEU A 150 -8.21 41.13 7.29
N GLN A 151 -7.83 40.71 8.50
CA GLN A 151 -8.16 41.43 9.73
C GLN A 151 -7.50 42.81 9.75
N ASP A 152 -6.23 42.92 9.35
CA ASP A 152 -5.52 44.20 9.24
C ASP A 152 -6.18 45.12 8.21
N ILE A 153 -6.51 44.59 7.03
CA ILE A 153 -7.23 45.34 5.99
C ILE A 153 -8.59 45.82 6.52
N LYS A 154 -9.33 44.95 7.23
CA LYS A 154 -10.61 45.31 7.84
C LYS A 154 -10.46 46.44 8.86
N ALA A 155 -9.44 46.36 9.72
CA ALA A 155 -9.15 47.40 10.70
C ALA A 155 -8.84 48.75 10.02
N ASN A 156 -7.93 48.75 9.04
CA ASN A 156 -7.58 49.96 8.27
C ASN A 156 -8.78 50.53 7.51
N THR A 157 -9.59 49.68 6.87
CA THR A 157 -10.75 50.12 6.10
C THR A 157 -11.84 50.72 7.00
N SER A 158 -11.96 50.24 8.25
CA SER A 158 -12.94 50.79 9.21
C SER A 158 -12.66 52.24 9.62
N GLN A 159 -11.43 52.73 9.42
CA GLN A 159 -11.05 54.13 9.69
C GLN A 159 -11.39 55.11 8.56
N ILE A 160 -11.73 54.60 7.36
CA ILE A 160 -12.02 55.43 6.18
C ILE A 160 -13.19 56.42 6.40
N PRO A 161 -14.32 56.03 7.03
CA PRO A 161 -15.42 56.96 7.31
C PRO A 161 -14.98 58.15 8.19
N ASP A 162 -14.18 57.89 9.23
CA ASP A 162 -13.68 58.93 10.13
C ASP A 162 -12.71 59.87 9.41
N ILE A 163 -11.79 59.32 8.62
CA ILE A 163 -10.88 60.11 7.77
C ILE A 163 -11.69 60.98 6.80
N LYS A 164 -12.75 60.44 6.18
CA LYS A 164 -13.63 61.18 5.27
C LYS A 164 -14.39 62.30 6.00
N ALA A 165 -14.87 62.05 7.21
CA ALA A 165 -15.53 63.03 8.05
C ALA A 165 -14.56 64.16 8.42
N ASN A 166 -13.39 63.82 8.97
CA ASN A 166 -12.35 64.77 9.37
C ASN A 166 -11.86 65.61 8.18
N THR A 167 -11.67 64.99 7.00
CA THR A 167 -11.27 65.72 5.78
C THR A 167 -12.35 66.71 5.34
N SER A 168 -13.62 66.34 5.45
CA SER A 168 -14.75 67.21 5.10
C SER A 168 -14.87 68.40 6.06
N GLU A 169 -14.65 68.16 7.35
CA GLU A 169 -14.66 69.21 8.37
C GLU A 169 -13.48 70.17 8.23
N MET A 170 -12.28 69.64 7.98
CA MET A 170 -11.08 70.44 7.69
C MET A 170 -11.29 71.36 6.49
N LYS A 171 -11.88 70.86 5.39
CA LYS A 171 -12.25 71.70 4.23
C LYS A 171 -13.19 72.84 4.59
N LYS A 172 -14.20 72.59 5.44
CA LYS A 172 -15.13 73.63 5.92
C LYS A 172 -14.41 74.69 6.76
N LEU A 173 -13.52 74.28 7.67
CA LEU A 173 -12.75 75.19 8.50
C LEU A 173 -11.81 76.06 7.66
N LEU A 174 -11.10 75.46 6.69
CA LEU A 174 -10.24 76.18 5.76
C LEU A 174 -11.04 77.21 4.96
N ALA A 175 -12.18 76.83 4.38
CA ALA A 175 -13.04 77.75 3.62
C ALA A 175 -13.52 78.96 4.45
N LYS A 176 -13.73 78.80 5.77
CA LYS A 176 -14.06 79.90 6.67
C LYS A 176 -12.86 80.76 7.08
N GLY A 177 -11.67 80.16 7.18
CA GLY A 177 -10.44 80.82 7.63
C GLY A 177 -9.76 81.65 6.54
N THR A 178 -9.76 81.18 5.28
CA THR A 178 -9.04 81.84 4.18
C THR A 178 -9.44 83.31 3.98
N PRO A 179 -10.74 83.68 3.98
CA PRO A 179 -11.13 85.09 3.82
C PRO A 179 -10.65 85.97 4.98
N LYS A 180 -10.68 85.46 6.21
CA LYS A 180 -10.21 86.20 7.40
C LYS A 180 -8.71 86.46 7.32
N ILE A 181 -7.91 85.47 6.90
CA ILE A 181 -6.46 85.63 6.71
C ILE A 181 -6.17 86.71 5.66
N ILE A 182 -6.86 86.67 4.50
CA ILE A 182 -6.68 87.68 3.44
C ILE A 182 -7.00 89.10 3.97
N ILE A 183 -8.05 89.25 4.77
CA ILE A 183 -8.40 90.55 5.36
C ILE A 183 -7.30 91.02 6.31
N ILE A 184 -6.85 90.17 7.22
CA ILE A 184 -5.78 90.48 8.17
C ILE A 184 -4.48 90.85 7.44
N GLU A 185 -4.09 90.11 6.41
CA GLU A 185 -2.91 90.43 5.59
C GLU A 185 -3.02 91.80 4.93
N ARG A 186 -4.19 92.15 4.39
CA ARG A 186 -4.44 93.50 3.83
C ARG A 186 -4.32 94.59 4.89
N GLU A 187 -4.91 94.38 6.06
CA GLU A 187 -4.82 95.30 7.19
C GLU A 187 -3.38 95.47 7.68
N GLN A 188 -2.60 94.37 7.76
CA GLN A 188 -1.19 94.41 8.11
C GLN A 188 -0.36 95.20 7.09
N VAL A 189 -0.61 95.03 5.78
CA VAL A 189 0.06 95.82 4.74
C VAL A 189 -0.24 97.30 4.91
N LYS A 190 -1.50 97.65 5.18
CA LYS A 190 -1.91 99.04 5.42
C LYS A 190 -1.22 99.63 6.66
N MET A 191 -1.26 98.92 7.79
CA MET A 191 -0.55 99.35 9.01
C MET A 191 0.96 99.51 8.79
N LYS A 192 1.61 98.59 8.06
CA LYS A 192 3.05 98.73 7.73
C LYS A 192 3.33 100.01 6.94
N LYS A 193 2.46 100.38 6.00
CA LYS A 193 2.56 101.64 5.25
C LYS A 193 2.39 102.86 6.17
N ASP A 194 1.38 102.82 7.03
CA ASP A 194 1.10 103.91 7.97
C ASP A 194 2.26 104.11 8.97
N ILE A 195 2.82 103.02 9.51
CA ILE A 195 4.03 103.06 10.35
C ILE A 195 5.22 103.66 9.61
N ALA A 196 5.43 103.30 8.34
CA ALA A 196 6.52 103.86 7.52
C ALA A 196 6.36 105.37 7.31
N ASN A 197 5.12 105.85 7.10
CA ASN A 197 4.83 107.28 6.98
C ASN A 197 5.09 108.03 8.30
N ILE A 198 4.64 107.47 9.44
CA ILE A 198 4.91 108.05 10.77
C ILE A 198 6.41 108.13 11.05
N LYS A 199 7.18 107.07 10.74
CA LYS A 199 8.64 107.06 10.88
C LYS A 199 9.31 108.14 10.03
N LYS A 200 8.84 108.37 8.79
CA LYS A 200 9.34 109.46 7.94
C LYS A 200 9.05 110.85 8.52
N ALA A 201 7.83 111.06 9.02
CA ALA A 201 7.45 112.33 9.63
C ALA A 201 8.27 112.65 10.89
N LEU A 202 8.56 111.63 11.72
CA LEU A 202 9.41 111.77 12.90
C LEU A 202 10.89 112.01 12.57
N ALA A 203 11.38 111.57 11.41
CA ALA A 203 12.77 111.81 10.98
C ALA A 203 12.97 113.21 10.35
N MET A 204 11.89 113.93 10.07
CA MET A 204 11.90 115.30 9.53
C MET A 204 11.61 116.38 10.60
N ALA A 205 11.33 115.96 11.83
CA ALA A 205 11.18 116.80 13.01
C ALA A 205 12.47 116.75 13.85
#